data_AF-A0A527XAK0-F1
#
_entry.id   AF-A0A527XAK0-F1
#
_cell.length_a   1.000
_cell.length_b   1.000
_cell.length_c   1.000
_cell.angle_alpha   90.00
_cell.angle_beta   90.00
_cell.angle_gamma   90.00
#
_symmetry.space_group_name_H-M   'P 1'
#
loop_
_entity.id
_entity.type
_entity.pdbx_description
1 polymer ?
#
loop_
_entity_poly.entity_id
_entity_poly.type
_entity_poly.pdbx_seq_one_letter_code
_entity_poly.pdbx_strand_id
1 'polypeptide(L)' 'RILRTVKNRFGPTDEIGVFEMSDKGLREVSNPSELFLGERHAKSPGAAVFAGMEGTRPVLVEIQALVAP' A
#
# COMPACT_ATOMS: atom_id res chain seq x y z
N ARG A 1 -8.05 3.33 -1.20
CA ARG A 1 -8.95 2.60 -0.27
C ARG A 1 -8.65 1.12 -0.37
N ILE A 2 -8.70 0.39 0.75
CA ILE A 2 -8.33 -1.02 0.82
C ILE A 2 -9.53 -1.81 1.35
N LEU A 3 -9.94 -2.84 0.61
CA LEU A 3 -10.90 -3.86 1.03
C LEU A 3 -10.13 -5.11 1.42
N ARG A 4 -10.36 -5.65 2.62
CA ARG A 4 -9.70 -6.86 3.10
C ARG A 4 -10.72 -7.85 3.62
N THR A 5 -10.51 -9.11 3.28
CA THR A 5 -11.37 -10.20 3.73
C THR A 5 -10.97 -10.62 5.14
N VAL A 6 -11.89 -10.50 6.10
CA VAL A 6 -11.62 -10.95 7.49
C VAL A 6 -11.90 -12.44 7.66
N LYS A 7 -12.91 -12.96 6.95
CA LYS A 7 -13.30 -14.37 6.98
C LYS A 7 -13.90 -14.76 5.63
N ASN A 8 -13.44 -15.87 5.07
CA ASN A 8 -13.92 -16.41 3.81
C ASN A 8 -14.13 -17.90 3.97
N ARG A 9 -15.34 -18.39 3.70
CA ARG A 9 -15.65 -19.83 3.76
C ARG A 9 -15.37 -20.53 2.43
N PHE A 10 -15.20 -19.76 1.35
CA PHE A 10 -15.14 -20.27 -0.02
C PHE A 10 -13.88 -19.82 -0.76
N GLY A 11 -12.87 -19.31 -0.04
CA GLY A 11 -11.65 -18.78 -0.65
C GLY A 11 -10.67 -18.25 0.39
N PRO A 12 -9.60 -17.56 -0.06
CA PRO A 12 -8.56 -17.05 0.81
C PRO A 12 -9.02 -15.87 1.65
N THR A 13 -8.33 -15.62 2.76
CA THR A 13 -8.56 -14.47 3.66
C THR A 13 -7.48 -13.40 3.58
N ASP A 14 -6.34 -13.73 2.99
CA ASP A 14 -5.20 -12.84 2.76
C ASP A 14 -5.33 -12.00 1.50
N GLU A 15 -6.41 -12.19 0.72
CA GLU A 15 -6.73 -11.35 -0.42
C GLU A 15 -7.09 -9.91 -0.02
N ILE A 16 -6.59 -8.97 -0.83
CA ILE A 16 -6.80 -7.54 -0.65
C ILE A 16 -7.23 -6.94 -2.00
N GLY A 17 -8.36 -6.21 -1.98
CA GLY A 17 -8.79 -5.38 -3.11
C GLY A 17 -8.36 -3.93 -2.89
N VAL A 18 -7.68 -3.34 -3.86
CA VAL A 18 -7.22 -1.93 -3.79
C VAL A 18 -8.05 -1.10 -4.75
N PHE A 19 -8.59 0.01 -4.25
CA PHE A 19 -9.48 0.88 -5.01
C PHE A 19 -9.13 2.34 -4.81
N GLU A 20 -9.22 3.13 -5.87
CA GLU A 20 -9.10 4.58 -5.85
C GLU A 20 -10.49 5.22 -5.97
N MET A 21 -10.72 6.34 -5.28
CA MET A 21 -11.96 7.10 -5.45
C MET A 21 -11.76 8.09 -6.60
N SER A 22 -12.50 7.90 -7.68
CA SER A 22 -12.60 8.83 -8.80
C SER A 22 -13.89 9.67 -8.71
N ASP A 23 -14.02 10.65 -9.59
CA ASP A 23 -15.24 11.40 -9.85
C ASP A 23 -16.46 10.51 -10.16
N LYS A 24 -16.22 9.33 -10.76
CA LYS A 24 -17.26 8.34 -11.09
C LYS A 24 -17.45 7.26 -10.01
N GLY A 25 -16.71 7.32 -8.90
CA GLY A 25 -16.77 6.36 -7.81
C GLY A 25 -15.52 5.50 -7.66
N LEU A 26 -15.67 4.32 -7.06
CA LEU A 26 -14.55 3.41 -6.77
C LEU A 26 -14.06 2.73 -8.05
N ARG A 27 -12.79 2.95 -8.38
CA ARG A 27 -12.08 2.32 -9.49
C ARG A 27 -11.07 1.33 -8.94
N GLU A 28 -11.06 0.11 -9.47
CA GLU A 28 -10.04 -0.89 -9.12
C GLU A 28 -8.65 -0.43 -9.52
N VAL A 29 -7.68 -0.71 -8.65
CA VAL A 29 -6.26 -0.49 -8.87
C VAL A 29 -5.62 -1.82 -9.20
N SER A 30 -5.22 -1.99 -10.47
CA SER A 30 -4.58 -3.22 -10.95
C SER A 30 -3.15 -3.42 -10.44
N ASN A 31 -2.39 -2.33 -10.27
CA ASN A 31 -1.05 -2.36 -9.72
C ASN A 31 -0.95 -1.46 -8.47
N PRO A 32 -1.24 -1.99 -7.26
CA PRO A 32 -1.16 -1.19 -6.05
C PRO A 32 0.27 -0.71 -5.76
N SER A 33 1.30 -1.45 -6.20
CA SER A 33 2.69 -1.04 -6.02
C SER A 33 3.00 0.27 -6.73
N GLU A 34 2.37 0.58 -7.87
CA GLU A 34 2.54 1.88 -8.53
C GLU A 34 1.96 3.06 -7.74
N LEU A 35 0.88 2.85 -6.97
CA LEU A 35 0.33 3.90 -6.10
C LEU A 35 1.21 4.20 -4.90
N PHE A 36 1.94 3.20 -4.39
CA PHE A 36 2.85 3.37 -3.26
C PHE A 36 4.30 3.69 -3.68
N LEU A 37 4.70 3.35 -4.90
CA LEU A 37 6.07 3.55 -5.44
C LEU A 37 6.12 4.63 -6.54
N GLY A 38 4.99 5.26 -6.85
CA GLY A 38 4.75 6.09 -8.03
C GLY A 38 5.53 7.40 -8.12
N GLU A 39 6.27 7.77 -7.08
CA GLU A 39 7.14 8.95 -7.08
C GLU A 39 8.62 8.60 -6.86
N ARG A 40 9.05 7.38 -7.23
CA ARG A 40 10.49 7.12 -7.40
C ARG A 40 10.99 7.81 -8.67
N HIS A 41 11.18 9.13 -8.58
CA HIS A 41 12.29 9.74 -9.32
C HIS A 41 13.56 8.95 -8.94
N ALA A 42 14.20 8.38 -9.95
CA ALA A 42 15.36 7.50 -9.87
C ALA A 42 16.20 7.64 -8.58
N LYS A 43 16.14 6.63 -7.71
CA LYS A 43 16.97 6.49 -6.48
C LYS A 43 16.89 7.71 -5.54
N SER A 44 15.85 7.78 -4.71
CA SER A 44 15.79 8.69 -3.57
C SER A 44 16.60 8.11 -2.39
N PRO A 45 17.82 8.60 -2.09
CA PRO A 45 18.61 8.11 -0.97
C PRO A 45 17.93 8.52 0.33
N GLY A 46 17.93 7.62 1.33
CA GLY A 46 17.25 7.86 2.60
C GLY A 46 15.78 7.48 2.64
N ALA A 47 15.19 6.99 1.54
CA ALA A 47 13.83 6.44 1.53
C ALA A 47 13.84 4.89 1.59
N ALA A 48 13.04 4.31 2.48
CA ALA A 48 12.85 2.87 2.63
C ALA A 48 11.38 2.52 2.87
N VAL A 49 10.87 1.50 2.15
CA VAL A 49 9.50 0.99 2.35
C VAL A 49 9.52 -0.15 3.35
N PHE A 50 8.65 -0.08 4.35
CA PHE A 50 8.51 -1.08 5.40
C PHE A 50 7.05 -1.55 5.51
N ALA A 51 6.85 -2.85 5.65
CA ALA A 51 5.55 -3.43 5.99
C ALA A 51 5.42 -3.47 7.52
N GLY A 52 4.84 -2.41 8.09
CA GLY A 52 4.56 -2.32 9.53
C GLY A 52 3.30 -3.10 9.92
N MET A 53 3.24 -3.51 11.19
CA MET A 53 2.09 -4.21 11.75
C MET A 53 1.36 -3.29 12.74
N GLU A 54 0.14 -2.91 12.43
CA GLU A 54 -0.79 -2.25 13.36
C GLU A 54 -1.71 -3.34 13.97
N GLY A 55 -1.31 -3.90 15.10
CA GLY A 55 -1.93 -5.11 15.64
C GLY A 55 -1.78 -6.28 14.66
N THR A 56 -2.89 -6.76 14.10
CA THR A 56 -2.90 -7.82 13.05
C THR A 56 -2.96 -7.26 11.63
N ARG A 57 -3.00 -5.94 11.45
CA ARG A 57 -3.13 -5.31 10.13
C ARG A 57 -1.76 -4.91 9.60
N PRO A 58 -1.24 -5.55 8.53
CA PRO A 58 -0.12 -5.01 7.80
C PRO A 58 -0.49 -3.68 7.11
N VAL A 59 0.35 -2.68 7.32
CA VAL A 59 0.31 -1.33 6.74
C VAL A 59 1.65 -1.07 6.06
N LEU A 60 1.62 -0.70 4.79
CA LEU A 60 2.82 -0.26 4.07
C LEU A 60 3.13 1.19 4.46
N VAL A 61 4.34 1.41 4.97
CA VAL A 61 4.82 2.72 5.43
C VAL A 61 6.13 3.03 4.71
N GLU A 62 6.26 4.27 4.22
CA GLU A 62 7.54 4.78 3.73
C GLU A 62 8.24 5.57 4.84
N ILE A 63 9.47 5.17 5.13
CA ILE A 63 10.36 5.87 6.05
C ILE A 63 11.33 6.68 5.22
N GLN A 64 11.39 7.98 5.48
CA GLN A 64 12.31 8.91 4.83
C GLN A 64 13.27 9.50 5.86
N ALA A 65 14.55 9.57 5.50
CA ALA A 65 15.62 10.09 6.33
C ALA A 65 16.51 11.03 5.52
N LEU A 66 16.86 12.15 6.14
CA LEU A 66 17.84 13.11 5.62
C LEU A 66 18.95 13.25 6.65
N VAL A 67 20.16 12.80 6.30
CA VAL A 67 21.35 12.91 7.14
C VAL A 67 22.22 14.03 6.58
N ALA A 68 22.55 15.02 7.42
CA ALA A 68 23.52 16.07 7.14
C ALA A 68 24.57 16.11 8.27
N PRO A 69 25.83 16.51 7.99
CA PRO A 69 26.89 16.60 8.99
C PRO A 69 26.61 17.60 10.11
#